data_AF-A0A821EVY9-F1
#
_entry.id   AF-A0A821EVY9-F1
#
_cell.length_a   1.000
_cell.length_b   1.000
_cell.length_c   1.000
_cell.angle_alpha   90.00
_cell.angle_beta   90.00
_cell.angle_gamma   90.00
#
_symmetry.space_group_name_H-M   'P 1'
#
loop_
_entity.id
_entity.type
_entity.pdbx_description
1 polymer ?
#
loop_
_entity_poly.entity_id
_entity_poly.type
_entity_poly.pdbx_seq_one_letter_code
_entity_poly.pdbx_strand_id
1 'polypeptide(L)'
;MSSEAFVTLATNDGYALGALVVAQSLRKVGTQRRLVVMISKNLSDLMKRTLETSFDEVVIVEELDSHDIENLSLLSRPELGVTFTKINCWLLEKYSKCVFLDADILVLRDIDDLFQREEFSAAPDAGWPDCFNSGVFVYRPSKDTFRKLVQFATQQHASFDG
;
A
#
# COMPACT_ATOMS: atom_id res chain seq x y z
N MET A 1 16.62 5.65 -15.31
CA MET A 1 16.54 4.33 -14.65
C MET A 1 15.34 4.39 -13.72
N SER A 2 14.40 3.44 -13.82
CA SER A 2 13.27 3.37 -12.88
C SER A 2 13.80 2.96 -11.50
N SER A 3 13.33 3.63 -10.45
CA SER A 3 13.75 3.35 -9.08
C SER A 3 12.88 2.27 -8.43
N GLU A 4 13.36 1.72 -7.31
CA GLU A 4 12.64 0.77 -6.46
C GLU A 4 12.24 1.45 -5.16
N ALA A 5 11.09 1.09 -4.59
CA ALA A 5 10.55 1.73 -3.40
C ALA A 5 9.92 0.77 -2.39
N PHE A 6 10.07 1.09 -1.11
CA PHE A 6 9.12 0.63 -0.09
C PHE A 6 7.92 1.58 -0.08
N VAL A 7 6.72 1.01 -0.03
CA VAL A 7 5.45 1.75 -0.06
C VAL A 7 4.64 1.38 1.17
N THR A 8 4.04 2.36 1.84
CA THR A 8 3.04 2.15 2.89
C THR A 8 1.83 3.04 2.67
N LEU A 9 0.76 2.84 3.44
CA LEU A 9 -0.50 3.61 3.36
C LEU A 9 -0.91 4.10 4.74
N ALA A 10 -1.27 5.38 4.83
CA ALA A 10 -1.92 5.96 6.01
C ALA A 10 -3.22 6.67 5.63
N THR A 11 -4.35 6.13 6.07
CA THR A 11 -5.69 6.70 5.79
C THR A 11 -6.19 7.66 6.87
N ASN A 12 -5.53 7.69 8.03
CA ASN A 12 -5.81 8.63 9.12
C ASN A 12 -4.54 8.92 9.93
N ASP A 13 -4.61 9.88 10.85
CA ASP A 13 -3.48 10.30 11.69
C ASP A 13 -2.92 9.18 12.58
N GLY A 14 -3.76 8.22 12.99
CA GLY A 14 -3.32 7.05 13.77
C GLY A 14 -2.42 6.12 12.96
N TYR A 15 -2.84 5.75 11.74
CA TYR A 15 -2.00 4.97 10.82
C TYR A 15 -0.77 5.75 10.35
N ALA A 16 -0.84 7.08 10.28
CA ALA A 16 0.33 7.88 9.93
C ALA A 16 1.45 7.79 10.98
N LEU A 17 1.13 7.64 12.26
CA LEU A 17 2.13 7.32 13.30
C LEU A 17 2.82 5.98 13.02
N GLY A 18 2.05 4.97 12.62
CA GLY A 18 2.59 3.67 12.21
C GLY A 18 3.51 3.78 10.99
N ALA A 19 3.08 4.52 9.97
CA ALA A 19 3.89 4.79 8.78
C ALA A 19 5.23 5.48 9.12
N LEU A 20 5.25 6.43 10.06
CA LEU A 20 6.49 7.04 10.55
C LEU A 20 7.43 6.01 11.19
N VAL A 21 6.88 5.07 11.98
CA VAL A 21 7.65 3.95 12.56
C VAL A 21 8.22 3.04 11.46
N VAL A 22 7.43 2.72 10.43
CA VAL A 22 7.90 1.96 9.26
C VAL A 22 9.09 2.66 8.61
N ALA A 23 8.95 3.94 8.25
CA ALA A 23 10.01 4.71 7.62
C ALA A 23 11.29 4.75 8.46
N GLN A 24 11.15 5.02 9.76
CA GLN A 24 12.30 5.09 10.65
C GLN A 24 12.96 3.73 10.86
N SER A 25 12.19 2.65 10.94
CA SER A 25 12.72 1.29 11.07
C SER A 25 13.50 0.85 9.84
N LEU A 26 12.99 1.16 8.64
CA LEU A 26 13.69 0.95 7.36
C LEU A 26 15.01 1.72 7.28
N ARG A 27 15.00 3.02 7.62
CA ARG A 27 16.24 3.81 7.64
C ARG A 27 17.23 3.31 8.69
N LYS A 28 16.76 2.85 9.85
CA LYS A 28 17.61 2.31 10.91
C LYS A 28 18.36 1.04 10.49
N VAL A 29 17.75 0.20 9.65
CA VAL A 29 18.41 -1.00 9.10
C VAL A 29 19.23 -0.72 7.84
N GLY A 30 19.29 0.54 7.40
CA GLY A 30 20.23 1.03 6.39
C GLY A 30 19.72 1.04 4.94
N THR A 31 18.42 0.83 4.70
CA THR A 31 17.91 0.81 3.31
C THR A 31 18.18 2.13 2.59
N GLN A 32 18.64 2.02 1.34
CA GLN A 32 18.83 3.14 0.42
C GLN A 32 17.70 3.25 -0.60
N ARG A 33 16.68 2.38 -0.50
CA ARG A 33 15.51 2.41 -1.38
C ARG A 33 14.64 3.62 -1.06
N ARG A 34 13.86 4.02 -2.05
CA ARG A 34 12.92 5.14 -1.89
C ARG A 34 11.83 4.73 -0.91
N LEU A 35 11.44 5.64 -0.04
CA LEU A 35 10.33 5.47 0.90
C LEU A 35 9.15 6.31 0.41
N VAL A 36 8.03 5.65 0.17
CA VAL A 36 6.80 6.30 -0.30
C VAL A 36 5.69 6.01 0.70
N VAL A 37 4.94 7.04 1.06
CA VAL A 37 3.69 6.89 1.79
C VAL A 37 2.54 7.38 0.93
N MET A 38 1.55 6.52 0.73
CA MET A 38 0.25 6.93 0.21
C MET A 38 -0.60 7.44 1.37
N ILE A 39 -1.32 8.54 1.17
CA ILE A 39 -2.17 9.15 2.18
C ILE A 39 -3.56 9.47 1.65
N SER A 40 -4.55 9.38 2.53
CA SER A 40 -5.86 9.97 2.32
C SER A 40 -5.78 11.51 2.35
N LYS A 41 -6.73 12.18 1.66
CA LYS A 41 -6.89 13.65 1.74
C LYS A 41 -7.18 14.15 3.16
N ASN A 42 -7.76 13.29 4.01
CA ASN A 42 -8.34 13.65 5.31
C ASN A 42 -7.33 13.73 6.47
N LEU A 43 -6.04 13.45 6.23
CA LEU A 43 -5.00 13.61 7.26
C LEU A 43 -4.83 15.09 7.66
N SER A 44 -4.47 15.32 8.93
CA SER A 44 -4.16 16.67 9.40
C SER A 44 -2.92 17.24 8.71
N ASP A 45 -2.88 18.55 8.52
CA ASP A 45 -1.72 19.21 7.89
C ASP A 45 -0.43 19.03 8.69
N LEU A 46 -0.55 18.91 10.03
CA LEU A 46 0.58 18.58 10.88
C LEU A 46 1.16 17.21 10.52
N MET A 47 0.28 16.22 10.35
CA MET A 47 0.71 14.86 10.02
C MET A 47 1.29 14.80 8.61
N LYS A 48 0.66 15.46 7.62
CA LYS A 48 1.19 15.57 6.26
C LYS A 48 2.62 16.11 6.23
N ARG A 49 2.86 17.25 6.90
CA ARG A 49 4.21 17.84 7.02
C ARG A 49 5.20 16.91 7.71
N THR A 50 4.76 16.14 8.69
CA THR A 50 5.62 15.19 9.41
C THR A 50 6.00 14.00 8.52
N LEU A 51 5.08 13.53 7.69
CA LEU A 51 5.36 12.49 6.71
C LEU A 51 6.33 12.96 5.63
N GLU A 52 6.19 14.21 5.16
CA GLU A 52 7.09 14.82 4.17
C GLU A 52 8.56 14.92 4.64
N THR A 53 8.83 14.92 5.95
CA THR A 53 10.21 14.91 6.47
C THR A 53 10.80 13.51 6.61
N SER A 54 9.96 12.47 6.66
CA SER A 54 10.39 11.09 6.93
C SER A 54 10.39 10.20 5.68
N PHE A 55 9.53 10.52 4.72
CA PHE A 55 9.41 9.83 3.44
C PHE A 55 10.07 10.61 2.33
N ASP A 56 10.58 9.89 1.33
CA ASP A 56 11.11 10.54 0.14
C ASP A 56 10.01 11.07 -0.78
N GLU A 57 8.78 10.57 -0.59
CA GLU A 57 7.60 10.98 -1.31
C GLU A 57 6.31 10.71 -0.53
N VAL A 58 5.39 11.68 -0.56
CA VAL A 58 4.04 11.58 -0.04
C VAL A 58 3.06 11.67 -1.21
N VAL A 59 2.25 10.63 -1.42
CA VAL A 59 1.29 10.54 -2.52
C VAL A 59 -0.12 10.62 -1.95
N ILE A 60 -0.85 11.67 -2.30
CA ILE A 60 -2.28 11.75 -1.98
C ILE A 60 -3.02 10.82 -2.93
N VAL A 61 -3.73 9.85 -2.38
CA VAL A 61 -4.59 8.93 -3.12
C VAL A 61 -6.05 9.22 -2.79
N GLU A 62 -6.92 9.02 -3.77
CA GLU A 62 -8.35 9.09 -3.54
C GLU A 62 -8.79 7.79 -2.88
N GLU A 63 -9.53 7.92 -1.79
CA GLU A 63 -10.21 6.78 -1.20
C GLU A 63 -11.24 6.30 -2.22
N LEU A 64 -11.14 5.03 -2.62
CA LEU A 64 -12.03 4.42 -3.62
C LEU A 64 -13.50 4.29 -3.13
N ASP A 65 -13.83 4.94 -2.02
CA ASP A 65 -15.16 5.04 -1.41
C ASP A 65 -15.95 6.29 -1.89
N SER A 66 -15.30 7.31 -2.46
CA SER A 66 -15.96 8.62 -2.66
C SER A 66 -16.31 8.98 -4.12
N HIS A 67 -17.63 8.99 -4.38
CA HIS A 67 -18.36 9.85 -5.32
C HIS A 67 -18.08 9.91 -6.83
N ASP A 68 -17.19 9.09 -7.41
CA ASP A 68 -17.20 8.90 -8.87
C ASP A 68 -18.26 7.89 -9.30
N ILE A 69 -19.07 8.28 -10.30
CA ILE A 69 -20.23 7.53 -10.79
C ILE A 69 -19.85 6.15 -11.38
N GLU A 70 -18.57 5.88 -11.63
CA GLU A 70 -18.05 4.55 -12.00
C GLU A 70 -17.83 3.60 -10.80
N ASN A 71 -17.77 4.11 -9.56
CA ASN A 71 -17.60 3.34 -8.31
C ASN A 71 -18.94 2.85 -7.69
N LEU A 72 -20.06 2.89 -8.43
CA LEU A 72 -21.38 2.48 -7.96
C LEU A 72 -21.45 1.02 -7.44
N SER A 73 -20.56 0.14 -7.89
CA SER A 73 -20.43 -1.23 -7.38
C SER A 73 -19.72 -1.31 -6.03
N LEU A 74 -18.73 -0.44 -5.79
CA LEU A 74 -18.01 -0.33 -4.50
C LEU A 74 -18.91 0.22 -3.39
N LEU A 75 -19.86 1.11 -3.73
CA LEU A 75 -20.87 1.62 -2.78
C LEU A 75 -21.78 0.54 -2.18
N SER A 76 -21.79 -0.68 -2.74
CA SER A 76 -22.49 -1.81 -2.13
C SER A 76 -21.74 -2.42 -0.94
N ARG A 77 -20.49 -1.98 -0.69
CA ARG A 77 -19.56 -2.50 0.34
C ARG A 77 -18.67 -1.38 0.94
N PRO A 78 -19.27 -0.40 1.64
CA PRO A 78 -18.55 0.73 2.22
C PRO A 78 -17.45 0.31 3.22
N GLU A 79 -17.56 -0.87 3.82
CA GLU A 79 -16.54 -1.45 4.71
C GLU A 79 -15.19 -1.71 4.04
N LEU A 80 -15.14 -1.78 2.71
CA LEU A 80 -13.93 -2.10 1.95
C LEU A 80 -13.15 -0.86 1.46
N GLY A 81 -13.59 0.36 1.76
CA GLY A 81 -12.99 1.60 1.26
C GLY A 81 -11.47 1.72 1.55
N VAL A 82 -11.03 1.29 2.73
CA VAL A 82 -9.60 1.27 3.11
C VAL A 82 -8.83 0.20 2.32
N THR A 83 -9.39 -1.01 2.19
CA THR A 83 -8.80 -2.13 1.43
C THR A 83 -8.59 -1.75 -0.02
N PHE A 84 -9.52 -1.04 -0.63
CA PHE A 84 -9.40 -0.62 -2.02
C PHE A 84 -8.42 0.55 -2.19
N THR A 85 -8.34 1.47 -1.22
CA THR A 85 -7.35 2.55 -1.26
C THR A 85 -5.93 2.02 -1.41
N LYS A 86 -5.61 0.88 -0.77
CA LYS A 86 -4.31 0.16 -0.89
C LYS A 86 -3.97 -0.25 -2.33
N ILE A 87 -4.95 -0.55 -3.17
CA ILE A 87 -4.74 -0.95 -4.58
C ILE A 87 -4.12 0.18 -5.41
N ASN A 88 -4.30 1.45 -5.01
CA ASN A 88 -3.62 2.58 -5.66
C ASN A 88 -2.09 2.46 -5.68
N CYS A 89 -1.49 1.59 -4.87
CA CYS A 89 -0.04 1.34 -4.93
C CYS A 89 0.42 0.84 -6.31
N TRP A 90 -0.45 0.19 -7.10
CA TRP A 90 -0.17 -0.20 -8.49
C TRP A 90 -0.13 0.98 -9.47
N LEU A 91 -0.65 2.16 -9.11
CA LEU A 91 -0.59 3.35 -9.97
C LEU A 91 0.77 4.08 -9.91
N LEU A 92 1.68 3.66 -9.04
CA LEU A 92 3.01 4.26 -8.87
C LEU A 92 4.01 3.85 -9.99
N GLU A 93 3.60 3.93 -11.26
CA GLU A 93 4.31 3.43 -12.46
C GLU A 93 5.69 4.05 -12.73
N LYS A 94 6.10 5.06 -11.95
CA LYS A 94 7.49 5.58 -11.97
C LYS A 94 8.50 4.61 -11.35
N TYR A 95 8.04 3.68 -10.51
CA TYR A 95 8.88 2.64 -9.92
C TYR A 95 8.76 1.34 -10.71
N SER A 96 9.88 0.64 -10.90
CA SER A 96 9.88 -0.66 -11.59
C SER A 96 9.44 -1.82 -10.70
N LYS A 97 9.61 -1.67 -9.38
CA LYS A 97 9.26 -2.68 -8.38
C LYS A 97 9.11 -2.00 -7.04
N CYS A 98 8.13 -2.46 -6.28
CA CYS A 98 7.85 -1.97 -4.95
C CYS A 98 7.66 -3.12 -3.98
N VAL A 99 7.97 -2.86 -2.71
CA VAL A 99 7.58 -3.71 -1.57
C VAL A 99 6.57 -2.92 -0.76
N PHE A 100 5.35 -3.41 -0.67
CA PHE A 100 4.33 -2.83 0.17
C PHE A 100 4.51 -3.31 1.61
N LEU A 101 4.37 -2.42 2.58
CA LEU A 101 4.32 -2.69 4.01
C LEU A 101 3.11 -1.99 4.62
N ASP A 102 2.24 -2.72 5.32
CA ASP A 102 1.19 -2.10 6.13
C ASP A 102 1.82 -1.20 7.22
N ALA A 103 1.08 -0.17 7.63
CA ALA A 103 1.58 0.83 8.58
C ALA A 103 1.81 0.27 10.01
N ASP A 104 1.36 -0.94 10.29
CA ASP A 104 1.57 -1.66 11.55
C ASP A 104 2.74 -2.67 11.50
N ILE A 105 3.58 -2.61 10.46
CA ILE A 105 4.81 -3.38 10.34
C ILE A 105 6.00 -2.69 11.05
N LEU A 106 6.88 -3.48 11.67
CA LEU A 106 8.17 -3.02 12.18
C LEU A 106 9.31 -3.80 11.54
N VAL A 107 10.22 -3.08 10.87
CA VAL A 107 11.39 -3.69 10.22
C VAL A 107 12.54 -3.82 11.22
N LEU A 108 12.97 -5.07 11.47
CA LEU A 108 14.01 -5.38 12.47
C LEU A 108 15.41 -5.58 11.89
N ARG A 109 15.48 -5.93 10.60
CA ARG A 109 16.73 -6.17 9.84
C ARG A 109 16.56 -5.67 8.42
N ASP A 110 17.67 -5.54 7.70
CA ASP A 110 17.62 -5.21 6.27
C ASP A 110 16.80 -6.27 5.51
N ILE A 111 15.92 -5.79 4.64
CA ILE A 111 14.98 -6.57 3.83
C ILE A 111 15.03 -6.14 2.35
N ASP A 112 16.11 -5.46 1.92
CA ASP A 112 16.31 -5.07 0.52
C ASP A 112 16.41 -6.28 -0.42
N ASP A 113 16.67 -7.48 0.09
CA ASP A 113 16.66 -8.73 -0.69
C ASP A 113 15.26 -9.08 -1.23
N LEU A 114 14.18 -8.54 -0.64
CA LEU A 114 12.82 -8.68 -1.17
C LEU A 114 12.69 -8.13 -2.60
N PHE A 115 13.48 -7.14 -2.99
CA PHE A 115 13.49 -6.62 -4.37
C PHE A 115 14.05 -7.62 -5.40
N GLN A 116 14.64 -8.74 -4.97
CA GLN A 116 15.03 -9.83 -5.88
C GLN A 116 13.84 -10.73 -6.26
N ARG A 117 12.71 -10.64 -5.54
CA ARG A 117 11.51 -11.44 -5.81
C ARG A 117 10.70 -10.89 -6.98
N GLU A 118 9.84 -11.73 -7.55
CA GLU A 118 8.92 -11.35 -8.63
C GLU A 118 7.55 -10.94 -8.07
N GLU A 119 6.77 -10.24 -8.89
CA GLU A 119 5.33 -10.08 -8.62
C GLU A 119 4.62 -11.40 -8.95
N PHE A 120 3.71 -11.93 -8.13
CA PHE A 120 3.33 -11.51 -6.78
C PHE A 120 4.04 -12.39 -5.74
N SER A 121 4.73 -11.78 -4.77
CA SER A 121 5.39 -12.52 -3.67
C SER A 121 4.94 -11.98 -2.31
N ALA A 122 4.48 -12.87 -1.43
CA ALA A 122 4.02 -12.55 -0.08
C ALA A 122 4.28 -13.73 0.87
N ALA A 123 4.17 -13.50 2.18
CA ALA A 123 4.24 -14.55 3.19
C ALA A 123 2.88 -15.27 3.34
N PRO A 124 2.85 -16.56 3.73
CA PRO A 124 1.60 -17.23 4.04
C PRO A 124 0.89 -16.57 5.23
N ASP A 125 -0.45 -16.59 5.21
CA ASP A 125 -1.25 -16.16 6.34
C ASP A 125 -1.17 -17.19 7.49
N ALA A 126 -1.19 -16.70 8.73
CA ALA A 126 -1.06 -17.55 9.91
C ALA A 126 -2.31 -18.40 10.19
N GLY A 127 -3.49 -17.91 9.79
CA GLY A 127 -4.76 -18.61 9.97
C GLY A 127 -5.00 -19.66 8.88
N TRP A 128 -4.89 -19.25 7.62
CA TRP A 128 -5.08 -20.13 6.47
C TRP A 128 -3.85 -20.09 5.54
N PRO A 129 -2.94 -21.08 5.61
CA PRO A 129 -1.62 -21.00 4.98
C PRO A 129 -1.64 -21.09 3.44
N ASP A 130 -2.77 -21.49 2.83
CA ASP A 130 -2.95 -21.41 1.37
C ASP A 130 -3.31 -20.00 0.89
N CYS A 131 -3.59 -19.09 1.83
CA CYS A 131 -3.72 -17.66 1.59
C CYS A 131 -2.41 -16.97 1.98
N PHE A 132 -2.16 -15.80 1.40
CA PHE A 132 -1.06 -14.95 1.82
C PHE A 132 -1.55 -13.85 2.76
N ASN A 133 -0.68 -13.40 3.65
CA ASN A 133 -0.91 -12.18 4.41
C ASN A 133 -0.58 -10.97 3.52
N SER A 134 -1.51 -10.03 3.40
CA SER A 134 -1.32 -8.85 2.55
C SER A 134 -0.51 -7.72 3.21
N GLY A 135 -0.04 -7.90 4.45
CA GLY A 135 0.73 -6.90 5.19
C GLY A 135 2.11 -6.63 4.62
N VAL A 136 2.71 -7.61 3.92
CA VAL A 136 3.97 -7.45 3.20
C VAL A 136 3.89 -8.18 1.87
N PHE A 137 4.10 -7.47 0.77
CA PHE A 137 4.18 -8.10 -0.55
C PHE A 137 5.06 -7.33 -1.54
N VAL A 138 5.63 -8.07 -2.49
CA VAL A 138 6.42 -7.54 -3.62
C VAL A 138 5.54 -7.49 -4.86
N TYR A 139 5.55 -6.35 -5.53
CA TYR A 139 4.72 -6.10 -6.70
C TYR A 139 5.41 -5.19 -7.74
N ARG A 140 4.85 -5.12 -8.94
CA ARG A 140 5.26 -4.23 -10.02
C ARG A 140 4.10 -3.28 -10.34
N PRO A 141 4.27 -1.96 -10.08
CA PRO A 141 3.25 -0.98 -10.46
C PRO A 141 2.84 -1.11 -11.93
N SER A 142 1.54 -1.16 -12.19
CA SER A 142 0.93 -1.31 -13.51
C SER A 142 -0.53 -0.88 -13.47
N LYS A 143 -0.90 0.09 -14.32
CA LYS A 143 -2.30 0.47 -14.52
C LYS A 143 -3.17 -0.69 -14.99
N ASP A 144 -2.62 -1.62 -15.76
CA ASP A 144 -3.37 -2.78 -16.24
C ASP A 144 -3.69 -3.75 -15.09
N THR A 145 -2.74 -3.98 -14.18
CA THR A 145 -2.97 -4.77 -12.96
C THR A 145 -3.96 -4.06 -12.04
N PHE A 146 -3.81 -2.74 -11.83
CA PHE A 146 -4.78 -1.93 -11.09
C PHE A 146 -6.21 -2.11 -11.62
N ARG A 147 -6.42 -1.93 -12.93
CA ARG A 147 -7.76 -2.07 -13.53
C ARG A 147 -8.33 -3.48 -13.34
N LYS A 148 -7.51 -4.52 -13.49
CA LYS A 148 -7.93 -5.91 -13.26
C LYS A 148 -8.33 -6.16 -11.79
N LEU A 149 -7.57 -5.61 -10.84
CA LEU A 149 -7.87 -5.72 -9.41
C LEU A 149 -9.18 -5.00 -9.05
N VAL A 150 -9.37 -3.76 -9.54
CA VAL A 150 -10.63 -3.01 -9.35
C VAL A 150 -11.80 -3.70 -10.05
N GLN A 151 -11.61 -4.23 -11.26
CA GLN A 151 -12.65 -5.00 -11.95
C GLN A 151 -13.00 -6.27 -11.17
N PHE A 152 -12.02 -6.98 -10.59
CA PHE A 152 -12.28 -8.17 -9.79
C PHE A 152 -13.04 -7.82 -8.51
N ALA A 153 -12.61 -6.77 -7.81
CA ALA A 153 -13.24 -6.23 -6.61
C ALA A 153 -14.73 -5.86 -6.78
N THR A 154 -15.13 -5.52 -8.00
CA THR A 154 -16.48 -5.05 -8.32
C THR A 154 -17.40 -6.15 -8.84
N GLN A 155 -16.90 -7.38 -9.01
CA GLN A 155 -17.72 -8.54 -9.39
C GLN A 155 -18.57 -9.02 -8.20
N GLN A 156 -19.82 -9.40 -8.47
CA GLN A 156 -20.78 -9.84 -7.43
C GLN A 156 -20.47 -11.22 -6.82
N HIS A 157 -19.46 -11.93 -7.31
CA HIS A 157 -19.00 -13.15 -6.67
C HIS A 157 -18.01 -12.77 -5.58
N ALA A 158 -18.51 -12.69 -4.33
CA ALA A 158 -17.69 -12.46 -3.15
C ALA A 158 -16.47 -13.39 -3.17
N SER A 159 -15.29 -12.85 -2.84
CA SER A 159 -14.19 -13.74 -2.46
C SER A 159 -14.61 -14.45 -1.17
N PHE A 160 -13.99 -15.58 -0.87
CA PHE A 160 -14.36 -16.38 0.30
C PHE A 160 -14.19 -15.62 1.63
N ASP A 161 -13.41 -14.54 1.63
CA ASP A 161 -13.11 -13.66 2.76
C ASP A 161 -13.85 -12.31 2.73
N GLY A 162 -14.74 -12.09 1.75
CA GLY A 162 -15.54 -10.86 1.64
C GLY A 162 -15.35 -10.18 0.31
#